data_AF-A0A010TAJ7-F1
#
_entry.id   AF-A0A010TAJ7-F1
#
_cell.length_a   1.000
_cell.length_b   1.000
_cell.length_c   1.000
_cell.angle_alpha   90.00
_cell.angle_beta   90.00
_cell.angle_gamma   90.00
#
_symmetry.space_group_name_H-M   'P 1'
#
loop_
_entity.id
_entity.type
_entity.pdbx_description
1 polymer ?
#
loop_
_entity_poly.entity_id
_entity_poly.type
_entity_poly.pdbx_seq_one_letter_code
_entity_poly.pdbx_strand_id
1 'polypeptide(L)'
;MATGISKKEQHSVDSLTAVMPHRDPHPLPYTNFFEFTYPNKISVAEILKPLPSSFLKVMRSGETKKITTVDDNSIILADNYFGLHKLLESGEKATLIYLDPPYNTGMDFQTRDLKHAYNDQISDTAYIEFMRRRLILMREILSDDGSIYLHIGHQMVAQLKIVMDEVFGVKKLQKYYHS
;
A
#
# COMPACT_ATOMS: atom_id res chain seq x y z
N MET A 1 -20.36 10.99 -15.43
CA MET A 1 -21.80 11.21 -15.20
C MET A 1 -22.56 10.06 -15.81
N ALA A 2 -23.39 9.36 -15.06
CA ALA A 2 -24.18 8.23 -15.58
C ALA A 2 -25.55 8.73 -16.04
N THR A 3 -25.78 8.78 -17.34
CA THR A 3 -27.11 9.03 -17.91
C THR A 3 -27.81 7.69 -18.10
N GLY A 4 -28.61 7.30 -17.10
CA GLY A 4 -29.48 6.13 -17.22
C GLY A 4 -30.62 6.42 -18.18
N ILE A 5 -30.51 5.93 -19.42
CA ILE A 5 -31.64 5.95 -20.36
C ILE A 5 -32.58 4.82 -19.95
N SER A 6 -33.83 5.17 -19.61
CA SER A 6 -34.86 4.21 -19.25
C SER A 6 -35.32 3.44 -20.50
N LYS A 7 -35.63 2.15 -20.37
CA LYS A 7 -36.09 1.28 -21.48
C LYS A 7 -37.32 1.79 -22.25
N LYS A 8 -38.02 2.82 -21.75
CA LYS A 8 -39.16 3.46 -22.42
C LYS A 8 -38.78 4.59 -23.39
N GLU A 9 -37.54 5.07 -23.39
CA GLU A 9 -37.10 6.20 -24.22
C GLU A 9 -36.41 5.78 -25.53
N GLN A 10 -36.32 4.48 -25.85
CA GLN A 10 -35.58 3.99 -27.02
C GLN A 10 -36.25 4.28 -28.39
N HIS A 11 -37.44 4.89 -28.41
CA HIS A 11 -38.24 5.08 -29.63
C HIS A 11 -38.88 6.48 -29.76
N SER A 12 -38.24 7.54 -29.26
CA SER A 12 -38.58 8.89 -29.72
C SER A 12 -37.82 9.20 -31.01
N VAL A 13 -38.40 9.99 -31.92
CA VAL A 13 -37.72 10.40 -33.17
C VAL A 13 -36.44 11.19 -32.85
N ASP A 14 -36.40 11.84 -31.69
CA ASP A 14 -35.22 12.50 -31.11
C ASP A 14 -34.11 11.53 -30.68
N SER A 15 -34.42 10.25 -30.40
CA SER A 15 -33.39 9.24 -30.08
C SER A 15 -32.63 8.77 -31.32
N LEU A 16 -33.24 8.87 -32.51
CA LEU A 16 -32.65 8.44 -33.78
C LEU A 16 -31.67 9.47 -34.37
N THR A 17 -31.85 10.76 -34.04
CA THR A 17 -30.96 11.86 -34.46
C THR A 17 -29.78 12.07 -33.52
N ALA A 18 -29.74 11.40 -32.36
CA ALA A 18 -28.57 11.35 -31.48
C ALA A 18 -27.47 10.41 -32.02
N VAL A 19 -27.23 10.43 -33.34
CA VAL A 19 -25.96 9.91 -33.88
C VAL A 19 -24.92 10.94 -33.49
N MET A 20 -24.23 10.69 -32.38
CA MET A 20 -23.09 11.49 -31.90
C MET A 20 -22.17 11.78 -33.10
N PRO A 21 -22.09 13.03 -33.61
CA PRO A 21 -21.36 13.34 -34.84
C PRO A 21 -19.84 13.26 -34.64
N HIS A 22 -19.41 13.19 -33.38
CA HIS A 22 -18.01 13.12 -33.00
C HIS A 22 -17.67 11.68 -32.60
N ARG A 23 -16.92 11.00 -33.47
CA ARG A 23 -16.16 9.82 -33.06
C ARG A 23 -14.90 10.31 -32.37
N ASP A 24 -14.69 9.90 -31.13
CA ASP A 24 -13.42 10.15 -30.45
C ASP A 24 -12.30 9.54 -31.31
N PRO A 25 -11.32 10.34 -31.78
CA PRO A 25 -10.21 9.82 -32.59
C PRO A 25 -9.29 8.91 -31.78
N HIS A 26 -9.41 8.91 -30.45
CA HIS A 26 -8.61 8.09 -29.55
C HIS A 26 -9.43 6.87 -29.10
N PRO A 27 -9.06 5.65 -29.53
CA PRO A 27 -9.75 4.44 -29.09
C PRO A 27 -9.57 4.27 -27.58
N LEU A 28 -10.65 3.86 -26.91
CA LEU A 28 -10.60 3.48 -25.51
C LEU A 28 -9.73 2.22 -25.33
N PRO A 29 -9.07 2.06 -24.16
CA PRO A 29 -8.33 0.84 -23.88
C PRO A 29 -9.26 -0.38 -23.87
N TYR A 30 -8.79 -1.46 -24.50
CA TYR A 30 -9.55 -2.73 -24.61
C TYR A 30 -9.25 -3.71 -23.47
N THR A 31 -8.39 -3.34 -22.53
CA THR A 31 -7.97 -4.18 -21.41
C THR A 31 -8.35 -3.51 -20.08
N ASN A 32 -8.65 -4.33 -19.09
CA ASN A 32 -8.85 -3.88 -17.70
C ASN A 32 -7.52 -3.78 -16.93
N PHE A 33 -6.39 -3.90 -17.64
CA PHE A 33 -5.06 -3.83 -17.04
C PHE A 33 -4.66 -2.37 -16.90
N PHE A 34 -4.21 -2.00 -15.70
CA PHE A 34 -3.60 -0.72 -15.43
C PHE A 34 -2.28 -0.95 -14.70
N GLU A 35 -1.31 -0.09 -14.96
CA GLU A 35 -0.01 -0.12 -14.31
C GLU A 35 0.24 1.24 -13.66
N PHE A 36 0.67 1.21 -12.40
CA PHE A 36 1.04 2.41 -11.67
C PHE A 36 2.56 2.61 -11.75
N THR A 37 3.04 3.67 -12.40
CA THR A 37 4.47 3.89 -12.65
C THR A 37 4.98 5.19 -11.99
N TYR A 38 6.24 5.16 -11.55
CA TYR A 38 6.95 6.31 -10.99
C TYR A 38 8.47 6.03 -10.99
N PRO A 39 9.32 7.08 -10.92
CA PRO A 39 10.77 6.90 -10.90
C PRO A 39 11.24 6.01 -9.74
N ASN A 40 12.25 5.16 -9.98
CA ASN A 40 12.85 4.26 -8.98
C ASN A 40 11.88 3.23 -8.38
N LYS A 41 10.79 2.90 -9.06
CA LYS A 41 9.92 1.77 -8.69
C LYS A 41 10.70 0.46 -8.80
N ILE A 42 10.99 -0.17 -7.66
CA ILE A 42 11.76 -1.42 -7.62
C ILE A 42 10.85 -2.60 -8.00
N SER A 43 11.39 -3.55 -8.77
CA SER A 43 10.68 -4.78 -9.13
C SER A 43 10.36 -5.63 -7.90
N VAL A 44 9.27 -6.40 -7.95
CA VAL A 44 8.89 -7.31 -6.87
C VAL A 44 10.02 -8.31 -6.57
N ALA A 45 10.64 -8.87 -7.61
CA ALA A 45 11.73 -9.84 -7.47
C ALA A 45 12.93 -9.27 -6.70
N GLU A 46 13.27 -7.99 -6.92
CA GLU A 46 14.36 -7.34 -6.20
C GLU A 46 14.00 -7.09 -4.73
N ILE A 47 12.75 -6.72 -4.45
CA ILE A 47 12.26 -6.48 -3.08
C ILE A 47 12.28 -7.77 -2.26
N LEU A 48 12.03 -8.93 -2.89
CA LEU A 48 11.99 -10.23 -2.23
C LEU A 48 13.37 -10.88 -2.05
N LYS A 49 14.45 -10.26 -2.54
CA LYS A 49 15.80 -10.80 -2.31
C LYS A 49 16.14 -10.77 -0.81
N PRO A 50 16.64 -11.88 -0.24
CA PRO A 50 17.04 -11.93 1.16
C PRO A 50 18.03 -10.83 1.53
N LEU A 51 17.86 -10.25 2.71
CA LEU A 51 18.71 -9.18 3.23
C LEU A 51 19.34 -9.57 4.56
N PRO A 52 20.69 -9.50 4.68
CA PRO A 52 21.34 -9.75 5.95
C PRO A 52 20.90 -8.67 6.95
N SER A 53 20.38 -9.13 8.09
CA SER A 53 19.77 -8.25 9.07
C SER A 53 20.05 -8.74 10.48
N SER A 54 20.22 -7.78 11.39
CA SER A 54 20.40 -8.05 12.81
C SER A 54 19.52 -7.11 13.61
N PHE A 55 18.87 -7.62 14.65
CA PHE A 55 17.83 -6.90 15.37
C PHE A 55 18.09 -6.89 16.86
N LEU A 56 17.39 -6.01 17.56
CA LEU A 56 17.40 -5.95 19.02
C LEU A 56 16.05 -6.41 19.56
N LYS A 57 16.02 -7.50 20.31
CA LYS A 57 14.86 -7.94 21.07
C LYS A 57 14.77 -7.09 22.33
N VAL A 58 13.61 -6.48 22.57
CA VAL A 58 13.31 -5.72 23.78
C VAL A 58 12.75 -6.69 24.82
N MET A 59 13.42 -6.79 25.96
CA MET A 59 12.98 -7.60 27.09
C MET A 59 11.99 -6.82 27.97
N ARG A 60 11.22 -7.53 28.81
CA ARG A 60 10.29 -6.91 29.77
C ARG A 60 10.99 -5.97 30.76
N SER A 61 12.27 -6.20 31.03
CA SER A 61 13.12 -5.32 31.86
C SER A 61 13.50 -4.00 31.18
N GLY A 62 13.21 -3.84 29.88
CA GLY A 62 13.67 -2.71 29.06
C GLY A 62 15.07 -2.92 28.45
N GLU A 63 15.77 -3.99 28.82
CA GLU A 63 17.05 -4.35 28.23
C GLU A 63 16.90 -4.85 26.79
N THR A 64 17.92 -4.61 25.97
CA THR A 64 17.95 -5.06 24.58
C THR A 64 18.99 -6.15 24.36
N LYS A 65 18.60 -7.22 23.66
CA LYS A 65 19.52 -8.30 23.26
C LYS A 65 19.59 -8.41 21.75
N LYS A 66 20.80 -8.50 21.20
CA LYS A 66 20.98 -8.76 19.76
C LYS A 66 20.50 -10.18 19.42
N ILE A 67 19.64 -10.27 18.41
CA ILE A 67 19.05 -11.51 17.92
C ILE A 67 19.21 -11.63 16.41
N THR A 68 19.21 -12.87 15.93
CA THR A 68 19.23 -13.24 14.51
C THR A 68 17.94 -13.93 14.06
N THR A 69 17.12 -14.38 15.01
CA THR A 69 15.82 -15.03 14.80
C THR A 69 14.74 -14.28 15.57
N VAL A 70 13.51 -14.31 15.04
CA VAL A 70 12.33 -13.73 15.67
C VAL A 70 11.65 -14.83 16.46
N ASP A 71 11.52 -14.67 17.78
CA ASP A 71 10.77 -15.62 18.61
C ASP A 71 9.30 -15.18 18.71
N ASP A 72 8.43 -16.12 19.05
CA ASP A 72 7.03 -15.84 19.39
C ASP A 72 6.89 -14.77 20.48
N ASN A 73 5.83 -13.96 20.36
CA ASN A 73 5.48 -12.92 21.33
C ASN A 73 6.64 -11.96 21.66
N SER A 74 7.47 -11.65 20.66
CA SER A 74 8.63 -10.77 20.82
C SER A 74 8.32 -9.33 20.40
N ILE A 75 9.01 -8.40 21.05
CA ILE A 75 9.08 -7.00 20.64
C ILE A 75 10.46 -6.79 20.06
N ILE A 76 10.50 -6.32 18.82
CA ILE A 76 11.74 -6.15 18.07
C ILE A 76 11.91 -4.68 17.71
N LEU A 77 13.08 -4.15 18.06
CA LEU A 77 13.54 -2.85 17.59
C LEU A 77 14.34 -3.04 16.31
N ALA A 78 13.73 -2.63 15.20
CA ALA A 78 14.28 -2.73 13.85
C ALA A 78 13.56 -1.75 12.91
N ASP A 79 14.17 -1.44 11.76
CA ASP A 79 13.37 -1.02 10.62
C ASP A 79 12.54 -2.22 10.16
N ASN A 80 11.22 -2.03 10.11
CA ASN A 80 10.24 -3.05 9.76
C ASN A 80 10.52 -3.71 8.41
N TYR A 81 11.16 -3.03 7.46
CA TYR A 81 11.53 -3.64 6.17
C TYR A 81 12.46 -4.84 6.36
N PHE A 82 13.48 -4.70 7.21
CA PHE A 82 14.39 -5.81 7.52
C PHE A 82 13.72 -6.87 8.40
N GLY A 83 12.88 -6.45 9.34
CA GLY A 83 12.10 -7.38 10.17
C GLY A 83 11.18 -8.28 9.35
N LEU A 84 10.49 -7.73 8.34
CA LEU A 84 9.64 -8.47 7.42
C LEU A 84 10.43 -9.44 6.56
N HIS A 85 11.63 -9.07 6.10
CA HIS A 85 12.54 -9.98 5.41
C HIS A 85 12.90 -11.19 6.29
N LYS A 86 13.18 -10.96 7.58
CA LYS A 86 13.48 -12.05 8.50
C LYS A 86 12.28 -12.98 8.73
N LEU A 87 11.08 -12.42 8.84
CA LEU A 87 9.84 -13.21 8.94
C LEU A 87 9.56 -13.99 7.64
N LEU A 88 9.87 -13.41 6.49
CA LEU A 88 9.76 -14.12 5.22
C LEU A 88 10.73 -15.32 5.16
N GLU A 89 11.96 -15.14 5.64
CA GLU A 89 12.96 -16.22 5.73
C GLU A 89 12.58 -17.34 6.70
N SER A 90 11.81 -17.05 7.77
CA SER A 90 11.37 -18.10 8.70
C SER A 90 10.32 -19.03 8.07
N GLY A 91 9.64 -18.58 7.01
CA GLY A 91 8.56 -19.32 6.35
C GLY A 91 7.24 -19.32 7.12
N GLU A 92 7.18 -18.60 8.25
CA GLU A 92 5.97 -18.46 9.03
C GLU A 92 4.93 -17.61 8.30
N LYS A 93 3.65 -17.91 8.54
CA LYS A 93 2.53 -17.19 7.96
C LYS A 93 1.73 -16.47 9.04
N ALA A 94 1.53 -15.18 8.85
CA ALA A 94 0.67 -14.36 9.68
C ALA A 94 -0.79 -14.52 9.25
N THR A 95 -1.67 -14.76 10.22
CA THR A 95 -3.13 -14.73 10.02
C THR A 95 -3.70 -13.31 10.12
N LEU A 96 -2.99 -12.42 10.81
CA LEU A 96 -3.39 -11.02 11.00
C LEU A 96 -2.17 -10.10 10.97
N ILE A 97 -2.25 -9.04 10.18
CA ILE A 97 -1.29 -7.94 10.17
C ILE A 97 -2.04 -6.63 10.43
N TYR A 98 -1.59 -5.83 11.39
CA TYR A 98 -2.13 -4.51 11.68
C TYR A 98 -1.05 -3.44 11.49
N LEU A 99 -1.41 -2.36 10.79
CA LEU A 99 -0.51 -1.27 10.43
C LEU A 99 -1.15 0.08 10.73
N ASP A 100 -0.37 0.95 11.36
CA ASP A 100 -0.67 2.37 11.57
C ASP A 100 0.55 3.19 11.12
N PRO A 101 0.79 3.30 9.79
CA PRO A 101 1.95 4.02 9.26
C PRO A 101 1.80 5.54 9.48
N PRO A 102 2.91 6.29 9.50
CA PRO A 102 2.85 7.74 9.59
C PRO A 102 1.99 8.32 8.44
N TYR A 103 1.16 9.29 8.78
CA TYR A 103 0.06 9.78 7.95
C TYR A 103 0.47 10.66 6.75
N ASN A 104 1.77 10.81 6.48
CA ASN A 104 2.33 11.73 5.49
C ASN A 104 1.61 13.10 5.48
N THR A 105 1.33 13.66 6.66
CA THR A 105 0.40 14.79 6.82
C THR A 105 0.92 16.12 6.30
N GLY A 106 2.16 16.16 5.81
CA GLY A 106 2.88 17.40 5.51
C GLY A 106 3.17 18.24 6.76
N MET A 107 2.75 17.78 7.94
CA MET A 107 3.12 18.38 9.21
C MET A 107 4.35 17.63 9.70
N ASP A 108 5.50 18.28 9.58
CA ASP A 108 6.70 17.92 10.31
C ASP A 108 6.32 17.40 11.70
N PHE A 109 6.86 16.25 12.08
CA PHE A 109 7.10 15.99 13.48
C PHE A 109 8.08 17.08 13.95
N GLN A 110 7.56 18.25 14.29
CA GLN A 110 8.32 19.33 14.89
C GLN A 110 8.80 18.83 16.24
N THR A 111 9.94 18.16 16.21
CA THR A 111 10.79 17.98 17.38
C THR A 111 11.12 19.40 17.83
N ARG A 112 10.90 19.67 19.12
CA ARG A 112 11.01 21.01 19.73
C ARG A 112 12.40 21.66 19.59
N ASP A 113 13.37 20.93 19.04
CA ASP A 113 14.72 21.39 18.73
C ASP A 113 14.93 21.46 17.21
N LEU A 114 14.66 22.64 16.66
CA LEU A 114 14.93 23.08 15.29
C LEU A 114 16.43 23.02 14.96
N LYS A 115 16.98 21.81 14.80
CA LYS A 115 18.33 21.58 14.26
C LYS A 115 18.27 20.62 13.08
N HIS A 116 17.90 21.17 11.93
CA HIS A 116 18.47 20.83 10.61
C HIS A 116 18.66 19.33 10.36
N ALA A 117 17.57 18.55 10.36
CA ALA A 117 17.60 17.17 9.93
C ALA A 117 16.44 16.92 8.96
N TYR A 118 16.80 16.61 7.72
CA TYR A 118 15.95 16.33 6.56
C TYR A 118 15.34 17.52 5.82
N ASN A 119 16.11 18.02 4.84
CA ASN A 119 15.67 18.95 3.81
C ASN A 119 14.88 18.24 2.69
N ASP A 120 14.12 17.21 3.00
CA ASP A 120 13.25 16.51 2.05
C ASP A 120 11.89 16.35 2.71
N GLN A 121 10.93 17.18 2.31
CA GLN A 121 9.54 16.74 2.29
C GLN A 121 9.55 15.39 1.57
N ILE A 122 9.30 14.28 2.29
CA ILE A 122 9.18 12.97 1.67
C ILE A 122 8.13 13.11 0.58
N SER A 123 8.56 13.03 -0.67
CA SER A 123 7.64 13.14 -1.79
C SER A 123 6.61 12.02 -1.72
N ASP A 124 5.39 12.28 -2.19
CA ASP A 124 4.33 11.26 -2.19
C ASP A 124 4.79 9.95 -2.84
N THR A 125 5.64 10.03 -3.87
CA THR A 125 6.22 8.87 -4.56
C THR A 125 7.20 8.09 -3.68
N ALA A 126 8.03 8.78 -2.88
CA ALA A 126 8.91 8.13 -1.92
C ALA A 126 8.12 7.40 -0.84
N TYR A 127 7.04 8.00 -0.32
CA TYR A 127 6.15 7.34 0.63
C TYR A 127 5.42 6.14 0.02
N ILE A 128 4.93 6.27 -1.21
CA ILE A 128 4.28 5.18 -1.93
C ILE A 128 5.24 4.00 -2.09
N GLU A 129 6.46 4.24 -2.55
CA GLU A 129 7.45 3.16 -2.71
C GLU A 129 7.86 2.56 -1.36
N PHE A 130 8.01 3.40 -0.33
CA PHE A 130 8.27 2.95 1.04
C PHE A 130 7.20 1.98 1.54
N MET A 131 5.93 2.31 1.34
CA MET A 131 4.80 1.45 1.73
C MET A 131 4.66 0.23 0.84
N ARG A 132 4.79 0.38 -0.49
CA ARG A 132 4.68 -0.70 -1.45
C ARG A 132 5.65 -1.84 -1.15
N ARG A 133 6.92 -1.51 -0.87
CA ARG A 133 7.95 -2.50 -0.52
C ARG A 133 7.54 -3.36 0.69
N ARG A 134 6.97 -2.74 1.71
CA ARG A 134 6.52 -3.43 2.94
C ARG A 134 5.26 -4.25 2.69
N LEU A 135 4.30 -3.69 1.96
CA LEU A 135 3.06 -4.38 1.61
C LEU A 135 3.32 -5.65 0.78
N ILE A 136 4.31 -5.63 -0.12
CA ILE A 136 4.74 -6.81 -0.88
C ILE A 136 5.26 -7.90 0.07
N LEU A 137 6.17 -7.56 0.99
CA LEU A 137 6.67 -8.55 1.95
C LEU A 137 5.56 -9.07 2.86
N MET A 138 4.67 -8.18 3.32
CA MET A 138 3.49 -8.54 4.11
C MET A 138 2.57 -9.49 3.37
N ARG A 139 2.36 -9.29 2.06
CA ARG A 139 1.58 -10.19 1.23
C ARG A 139 2.20 -11.59 1.18
N GLU A 140 3.51 -11.67 1.07
CA GLU A 140 4.22 -12.96 1.04
C GLU A 140 4.21 -13.68 2.39
N ILE A 141 4.18 -12.96 3.52
CA ILE A 141 4.08 -13.59 4.86
C ILE A 141 2.63 -13.77 5.33
N LEU A 142 1.63 -13.26 4.61
CA LEU A 142 0.22 -13.44 4.99
C LEU A 142 -0.25 -14.85 4.60
N SER A 143 -1.06 -15.49 5.45
CA SER A 143 -1.76 -16.73 5.09
C SER A 143 -2.83 -16.48 4.03
N ASP A 144 -3.27 -17.53 3.33
CA ASP A 144 -4.27 -17.41 2.26
C ASP A 144 -5.63 -16.89 2.75
N ASP A 145 -5.96 -17.18 4.01
CA ASP A 145 -7.14 -16.74 4.76
C ASP A 145 -6.86 -15.56 5.70
N GLY A 146 -5.64 -15.04 5.68
CA GLY A 146 -5.19 -13.98 6.56
C GLY A 146 -5.77 -12.62 6.18
N SER A 147 -5.80 -11.71 7.16
CA SER A 147 -6.30 -10.35 6.99
C SER A 147 -5.23 -9.31 7.31
N ILE A 148 -5.26 -8.20 6.57
CA ILE A 148 -4.40 -7.05 6.80
C ILE A 148 -5.27 -5.80 7.02
N TYR A 149 -5.00 -5.08 8.11
CA TYR A 149 -5.68 -3.85 8.45
C TYR A 149 -4.68 -2.70 8.38
N LEU A 150 -5.03 -1.67 7.63
CA LEU A 150 -4.20 -0.50 7.40
C LEU A 150 -4.98 0.74 7.83
N HIS A 151 -4.60 1.34 8.96
CA HIS A 151 -5.18 2.57 9.45
C HIS A 151 -4.46 3.75 8.79
N ILE A 152 -5.16 4.50 7.94
CA ILE A 152 -4.58 5.61 7.19
C ILE A 152 -5.53 6.81 7.16
N GLY A 153 -4.91 7.99 7.11
CA GLY A 153 -5.62 9.25 7.02
C GLY A 153 -6.04 9.57 5.60
N HIS A 154 -6.93 10.55 5.46
CA HIS A 154 -7.55 10.92 4.19
C HIS A 154 -6.55 11.35 3.10
N GLN A 155 -5.37 11.84 3.46
CA GLN A 155 -4.40 12.39 2.51
C GLN A 155 -3.76 11.33 1.60
N MET A 156 -3.51 10.13 2.13
CA MET A 156 -2.82 9.04 1.40
C MET A 156 -3.73 7.87 1.05
N VAL A 157 -5.03 7.97 1.37
CA VAL A 157 -6.00 6.87 1.18
C VAL A 157 -6.12 6.46 -0.29
N ALA A 158 -6.11 7.41 -1.22
CA ALA A 158 -6.26 7.12 -2.64
C ALA A 158 -5.02 6.43 -3.21
N GLN A 159 -3.84 6.94 -2.88
CA GLN A 159 -2.54 6.45 -3.33
C GLN A 159 -2.30 5.04 -2.78
N LEU A 160 -2.49 4.84 -1.47
CA LEU A 160 -2.31 3.54 -0.84
C LEU A 160 -3.37 2.53 -1.28
N LYS A 161 -4.60 2.96 -1.60
CA LYS A 161 -5.60 2.08 -2.19
C LYS A 161 -5.12 1.49 -3.52
N ILE A 162 -4.55 2.32 -4.40
CA ILE A 162 -3.99 1.86 -5.68
C ILE A 162 -2.84 0.87 -5.46
N VAL A 163 -1.95 1.17 -4.51
CA VAL A 163 -0.84 0.27 -4.16
C VAL A 163 -1.34 -1.06 -3.58
N MET A 164 -2.35 -1.03 -2.70
CA MET A 164 -2.96 -2.23 -2.17
C MET A 164 -3.66 -3.04 -3.27
N ASP A 165 -4.26 -2.39 -4.26
CA ASP A 165 -4.86 -3.08 -5.41
C ASP A 165 -3.81 -3.73 -6.32
N GLU A 166 -2.67 -3.07 -6.52
CA GLU A 166 -1.51 -3.64 -7.22
C GLU A 166 -0.98 -4.88 -6.49
N VAL A 167 -0.76 -4.78 -5.17
CA VAL A 167 -0.13 -5.85 -4.38
C VAL A 167 -1.10 -6.98 -4.06
N PHE A 168 -2.33 -6.67 -3.66
CA PHE A 168 -3.26 -7.67 -3.15
C PHE A 168 -4.32 -8.12 -4.17
N GLY A 169 -4.55 -7.31 -5.20
CA GLY A 169 -5.63 -7.48 -6.18
C GLY A 169 -6.92 -6.78 -5.75
N VAL A 170 -7.58 -6.16 -6.73
CA VAL A 170 -8.78 -5.30 -6.54
C VAL A 170 -9.92 -5.98 -5.77
N LYS A 171 -10.12 -7.29 -5.96
CA LYS A 171 -11.23 -8.04 -5.36
C LYS A 171 -11.03 -8.39 -3.88
N LYS A 172 -9.79 -8.31 -3.37
CA LYS A 172 -9.47 -8.75 -2.00
C LYS A 172 -9.59 -7.63 -0.96
N LEU A 173 -9.83 -6.38 -1.37
CA LEU A 173 -9.89 -5.26 -0.42
C LEU A 173 -11.32 -4.94 0.03
N GLN A 174 -11.53 -4.96 1.34
CA GLN A 174 -12.72 -4.42 2.00
C GLN A 174 -12.44 -2.99 2.50
N LYS A 175 -13.36 -2.06 2.28
CA LYS A 175 -13.23 -0.65 2.74
C LYS A 175 -14.11 -0.43 3.96
N TYR A 176 -13.52 0.10 5.04
CA TYR A 176 -14.24 0.54 6.23
C TYR A 176 -14.00 2.04 6.42
N TYR A 177 -15.05 2.85 6.34
CA TYR A 177 -15.00 4.28 6.63
C TYR A 177 -15.40 4.46 8.10
N HIS A 178 -14.52 5.07 8.90
CA HIS A 178 -14.89 5.53 10.24
C HIS A 178 -15.49 6.93 10.07
N SER A 179 -16.78 7.07 10.40
CA SER A 179 -17.57 8.31 10.38
C SER A 179 -17.31 9.16 11.61
#